data_AF-A0A1F9TRR1-F1
#
_entry.id   AF-A0A1F9TRR1-F1
#
_cell.length_a   1.000
_cell.length_b   1.000
_cell.length_c   1.000
_cell.angle_alpha   90.00
_cell.angle_beta   90.00
_cell.angle_gamma   90.00
#
_symmetry.space_group_name_H-M   'P 1'
#
loop_
_entity.id
_entity.type
_entity.pdbx_description
1 polymer ?
#
loop_
_entity_poly.entity_id
_entity_poly.type
_entity_poly.pdbx_seq_one_letter_code
_entity_poly.pdbx_strand_id
1 'polypeptide(L)'
;MNWLLRLRGLAWLCLNWAVGWAVAGLLIGVTSLVTPFLPWDAFFRVFDAPLPALGLPGFIGGAIFSILIGLAERGNKFEELSLPRFGAWGAAAGLLLSLVPAAMAAAGLATINHPEHGVWKLTALIGGPLTLLGAASGAASLLLARLARLWRTPLLQLLASE
;
A
#
# COMPACT_ATOMS: atom_id res chain seq x y z
N MET A 1 5.84 27.75 -1.74
CA MET A 1 5.27 26.50 -1.16
C MET A 1 6.37 25.44 -1.17
N ASN A 2 6.86 25.03 0.02
CA ASN A 2 8.09 24.23 0.13
C ASN A 2 7.94 22.85 -0.50
N TRP A 3 8.56 22.67 -1.67
CA TRP A 3 8.69 21.38 -2.37
C TRP A 3 9.21 20.27 -1.45
N LEU A 4 10.14 20.60 -0.55
CA LEU A 4 10.68 19.70 0.47
C LEU A 4 9.61 19.14 1.42
N LEU A 5 8.62 19.94 1.82
CA LEU A 5 7.55 19.47 2.71
C LEU A 5 6.61 18.50 1.99
N ARG A 6 6.38 18.69 0.68
CA ARG A 6 5.58 17.79 -0.15
C ARG A 6 6.29 16.46 -0.36
N LEU A 7 7.58 16.49 -0.71
CA LEU A 7 8.40 15.30 -0.84
C LEU A 7 8.51 14.52 0.48
N ARG A 8 8.66 15.24 1.60
CA ARG A 8 8.67 14.62 2.92
C ARG A 8 7.33 13.93 3.22
N GLY A 9 6.20 14.57 2.91
CA GLY A 9 4.88 13.98 3.07
C GLY A 9 4.68 12.70 2.24
N LEU A 10 5.11 12.72 0.97
CA LEU A 10 5.08 11.57 0.08
C LEU A 10 5.97 10.43 0.62
N ALA A 11 7.21 10.74 1.00
CA ALA A 11 8.14 9.76 1.55
C ALA A 11 7.58 9.06 2.80
N TRP A 12 6.97 9.82 3.72
CA TRP A 12 6.32 9.23 4.89
C TRP A 12 5.15 8.32 4.53
N LEU A 13 4.36 8.67 3.52
CA LEU A 13 3.25 7.82 3.09
C LEU A 13 3.75 6.50 2.51
N CYS A 14 4.77 6.55 1.64
CA CYS A 14 5.39 5.35 1.08
C CYS A 14 6.00 4.46 2.18
N LEU A 15 6.68 5.05 3.17
CA LEU A 15 7.25 4.31 4.29
C LEU A 15 6.17 3.67 5.17
N ASN A 16 5.08 4.38 5.47
CA ASN A 16 3.97 3.82 6.25
C ASN A 16 3.32 2.63 5.55
N TRP A 17 3.15 2.72 4.23
CA TRP A 17 2.63 1.60 3.45
C TRP A 17 3.61 0.42 3.44
N ALA A 18 4.92 0.68 3.27
CA ALA A 18 5.95 -0.34 3.32
C ALA A 18 5.94 -1.09 4.67
N VAL A 19 5.91 -0.35 5.78
CA VAL A 19 5.83 -0.94 7.13
C VAL A 19 4.54 -1.73 7.30
N GLY A 20 3.39 -1.14 6.95
CA GLY A 20 2.10 -1.81 7.09
C GLY A 20 2.02 -3.13 6.31
N TRP A 21 2.56 -3.16 5.09
CA TRP A 21 2.59 -4.35 4.25
C TRP A 21 3.61 -5.38 4.72
N ALA A 22 4.78 -4.96 5.21
CA ALA A 22 5.75 -5.88 5.80
C ALA A 22 5.18 -6.56 7.05
N VAL A 23 4.50 -5.80 7.92
CA VAL A 23 3.80 -6.34 9.09
C VAL A 23 2.67 -7.27 8.67
N ALA A 24 1.85 -6.90 7.68
CA ALA A 24 0.80 -7.76 7.16
C ALA A 24 1.37 -9.08 6.62
N GLY A 25 2.45 -9.03 5.83
CA GLY A 25 3.14 -10.23 5.33
C GLY A 25 3.61 -11.14 6.46
N LEU A 26 4.23 -10.57 7.49
CA LEU A 26 4.63 -11.32 8.68
C LEU A 26 3.43 -11.99 9.37
N LEU A 27 2.33 -11.25 9.57
CA LEU A 27 1.12 -11.77 10.20
C LEU A 27 0.48 -12.90 9.39
N ILE A 28 0.41 -12.77 8.06
CA ILE A 28 -0.09 -13.85 7.18
C ILE A 28 0.79 -15.09 7.34
N GLY A 29 2.12 -14.94 7.38
CA GLY A 29 3.04 -16.04 7.59
C GLY A 29 2.95 -16.69 8.97
N VAL A 30 2.75 -15.92 10.04
CA VAL A 30 2.50 -16.49 11.37
C VAL A 30 1.15 -17.22 11.39
N THR A 31 0.12 -16.64 10.76
CA THR A 31 -1.22 -17.21 10.70
C THR A 31 -1.25 -18.53 9.93
N SER A 32 -0.42 -18.66 8.88
CA SER A 32 -0.33 -19.90 8.10
C SER A 32 0.25 -21.08 8.90
N LEU A 33 1.13 -20.80 9.88
CA LEU A 33 1.64 -21.81 10.81
C LEU A 33 0.56 -22.28 11.80
N VAL A 34 -0.29 -21.35 12.26
CA VAL A 34 -1.36 -21.63 13.24
C VAL A 34 -2.59 -22.27 12.57
N THR A 35 -2.86 -21.93 11.31
CA THR A 35 -4.03 -22.40 10.57
C THR A 35 -3.63 -23.04 9.22
N PRO A 36 -2.87 -24.15 9.24
CA PRO A 36 -2.31 -24.76 8.02
C PRO A 36 -3.37 -25.39 7.09
N PHE A 37 -4.61 -25.56 7.57
CA PHE A 37 -5.74 -26.09 6.80
C PHE A 37 -6.41 -25.03 5.90
N LEU A 38 -6.05 -23.75 6.03
CA LEU A 38 -6.52 -22.67 5.17
C LEU A 38 -5.50 -22.40 4.05
N PRO A 39 -5.96 -21.97 2.86
CA PRO A 39 -5.12 -21.83 1.65
C PRO A 39 -4.27 -20.56 1.66
N TRP A 40 -3.53 -20.31 2.75
CA TRP A 40 -2.62 -19.16 2.87
C TRP A 40 -1.46 -19.23 1.84
N ASP A 41 -1.12 -20.44 1.43
CA ASP A 41 -0.09 -20.73 0.43
C ASP A 41 -0.39 -20.16 -0.96
N ALA A 42 -1.65 -19.92 -1.29
CA ALA A 42 -2.02 -19.26 -2.55
C ALA A 42 -1.39 -17.87 -2.69
N PHE A 43 -1.29 -17.12 -1.58
CA PHE A 43 -0.63 -15.82 -1.58
C PHE A 43 0.91 -15.97 -1.63
N PHE A 44 1.47 -16.99 -0.97
CA PHE A 44 2.92 -17.22 -0.91
C PHE A 44 3.51 -17.74 -2.22
N ARG A 45 2.80 -18.61 -2.94
CA ARG A 45 3.25 -19.17 -4.23
C ARG A 45 3.52 -18.11 -5.28
N VAL A 46 2.89 -16.94 -5.17
CA VAL A 46 3.03 -15.88 -6.18
C VAL A 46 4.24 -14.98 -5.92
N PHE A 47 4.62 -14.79 -4.65
CA PHE A 47 5.65 -13.82 -4.29
C PHE A 47 7.03 -14.41 -4.08
N ASP A 48 7.17 -15.74 -3.93
CA ASP A 48 8.42 -16.50 -3.75
C ASP A 48 9.57 -15.68 -3.10
N ALA A 49 9.23 -14.99 -2.01
CA ALA A 49 10.08 -14.02 -1.35
C ALA A 49 9.82 -14.06 0.16
N PRO A 50 10.81 -13.69 0.98
CA PRO A 50 10.63 -13.60 2.43
C PRO A 50 9.41 -12.75 2.77
N LEU A 51 8.62 -13.13 3.79
CA LEU A 51 7.36 -12.44 4.13
C LEU A 51 7.48 -10.91 4.33
N PRO A 52 8.58 -10.38 4.94
CA PRO A 52 8.78 -8.94 5.03
C PRO A 52 8.99 -8.25 3.67
N ALA A 53 9.26 -9.01 2.60
CA ALA A 53 9.45 -8.49 1.25
C ALA A 53 8.19 -7.83 0.69
N LEU A 54 7.00 -8.07 1.27
CA LEU A 54 5.79 -7.29 0.97
C LEU A 54 5.93 -5.80 1.27
N GLY A 55 6.93 -5.39 2.06
CA GLY A 55 7.24 -3.98 2.25
C GLY A 55 7.60 -3.26 0.94
N LEU A 56 8.26 -3.93 -0.02
CA LEU A 56 8.60 -3.33 -1.31
C LEU A 56 7.36 -3.02 -2.18
N PRO A 57 6.44 -3.97 -2.47
CA PRO A 57 5.20 -3.66 -3.15
C PRO A 57 4.34 -2.68 -2.34
N GLY A 58 4.38 -2.72 -1.01
CA GLY A 58 3.75 -1.69 -0.16
C GLY A 58 4.30 -0.29 -0.43
N PHE A 59 5.62 -0.14 -0.49
CA PHE A 59 6.28 1.13 -0.82
C PHE A 59 5.87 1.66 -2.20
N ILE A 60 5.92 0.80 -3.22
CA ILE A 60 5.56 1.13 -4.60
C ILE A 60 4.07 1.49 -4.67
N GLY A 61 3.21 0.72 -4.01
CA GLY A 61 1.78 1.00 -3.89
C GLY A 61 1.50 2.35 -3.24
N GLY A 62 2.23 2.69 -2.17
CA GLY A 62 2.14 4.00 -1.51
C GLY A 62 2.57 5.15 -2.42
N ALA A 63 3.58 4.95 -3.26
CA ALA A 63 4.01 5.93 -4.26
C ALA A 63 2.94 6.14 -5.34
N ILE A 64 2.41 5.04 -5.90
CA ILE A 64 1.33 5.08 -6.89
C ILE A 64 0.10 5.80 -6.30
N PHE A 65 -0.30 5.41 -5.09
CA PHE A 65 -1.42 6.03 -4.38
C PHE A 65 -1.21 7.54 -4.15
N SER A 66 -0.02 7.95 -3.71
CA SER A 66 0.35 9.36 -3.52
C SER A 66 0.20 10.16 -4.81
N ILE A 67 0.61 9.58 -5.94
CA ILE A 67 0.50 10.20 -7.26
C ILE A 67 -0.99 10.32 -7.65
N LEU A 68 -1.77 9.24 -7.53
CA LEU A 68 -3.20 9.25 -7.87
C LEU A 68 -3.97 10.31 -7.09
N ILE A 69 -3.84 10.33 -5.75
CA ILE A 69 -4.48 11.34 -4.91
C ILE A 69 -3.96 12.74 -5.24
N GLY A 70 -2.65 12.90 -5.45
CA GLY A 70 -2.06 14.19 -5.80
C GLY A 70 -2.51 14.74 -7.15
N LEU A 71 -2.95 13.88 -8.08
CA LEU A 71 -3.53 14.28 -9.35
C LEU A 71 -5.03 14.54 -9.23
N ALA A 72 -5.77 13.62 -8.62
CA ALA A 72 -7.23 13.64 -8.58
C ALA A 72 -7.82 14.59 -7.51
N GLU A 73 -7.09 14.84 -6.43
CA GLU A 73 -7.58 15.58 -5.25
C GLU A 73 -6.76 16.84 -4.97
N ARG A 74 -6.17 17.42 -6.01
CA ARG A 74 -5.18 18.53 -5.97
C ARG A 74 -5.65 19.80 -5.23
N GLY A 75 -6.96 19.95 -5.01
CA GLY A 75 -7.58 21.07 -4.31
C GLY A 75 -8.34 20.71 -3.03
N ASN A 76 -8.46 19.43 -2.68
CA ASN A 76 -9.20 18.98 -1.50
C ASN A 76 -8.25 18.66 -0.35
N LYS A 77 -8.62 19.00 0.88
CA LYS A 77 -7.86 18.49 2.04
C LYS A 77 -8.17 17.02 2.21
N PHE A 78 -7.16 16.22 2.54
CA PHE A 78 -7.30 14.77 2.72
C PHE A 78 -8.44 14.41 3.69
N GLU A 79 -8.62 15.21 4.73
CA GLU A 79 -9.60 14.98 5.80
C GLU A 79 -11.05 15.19 5.34
N GLU A 80 -11.25 16.07 4.36
CA GLU A 80 -12.56 16.43 3.81
C GLU A 80 -13.10 15.35 2.86
N LEU A 81 -12.23 14.46 2.39
CA LEU A 81 -12.62 13.35 1.55
C LEU A 81 -13.24 12.21 2.37
N SER A 82 -14.19 11.51 1.76
CA SER A 82 -14.88 10.40 2.38
C SER A 82 -14.02 9.13 2.39
N LEU A 83 -14.27 8.25 3.37
CA LEU A 83 -13.58 6.97 3.50
C LEU A 83 -13.72 6.07 2.24
N PRO A 84 -14.90 5.95 1.61
CA PRO A 84 -15.04 5.18 0.37
C PRO A 84 -14.20 5.72 -0.77
N ARG A 85 -14.02 7.05 -0.85
CA ARG A 85 -13.23 7.70 -1.90
C ARG A 85 -11.73 7.42 -1.72
N PHE A 86 -11.23 7.46 -0.48
CA PHE A 86 -9.87 7.03 -0.16
C PHE A 86 -9.64 5.54 -0.43
N GLY A 87 -10.62 4.70 -0.08
CA GLY A 87 -10.62 3.29 -0.41
C GLY A 87 -10.60 3.04 -1.92
N ALA A 88 -11.35 3.80 -2.72
CA ALA A 88 -11.36 3.69 -4.17
C ALA A 88 -10.01 4.07 -4.80
N TRP A 89 -9.37 5.15 -4.34
CA TRP A 89 -8.02 5.50 -4.78
C TRP A 89 -6.97 4.48 -4.35
N GLY A 90 -7.15 3.90 -3.15
CA GLY A 90 -6.35 2.78 -2.68
C GLY A 90 -6.51 1.55 -3.57
N ALA A 91 -7.74 1.20 -3.94
CA ALA A 91 -8.06 0.12 -4.86
C ALA A 91 -7.41 0.34 -6.23
N ALA A 92 -7.54 1.54 -6.79
CA ALA A 92 -6.90 1.91 -8.05
C ALA A 92 -5.36 1.78 -7.98
N ALA A 93 -4.75 2.21 -6.87
CA ALA A 93 -3.31 2.06 -6.65
C ALA A 93 -2.90 0.58 -6.59
N GLY A 94 -3.68 -0.26 -5.89
CA GLY A 94 -3.46 -1.70 -5.81
C GLY A 94 -3.60 -2.41 -7.15
N LEU A 95 -4.59 -2.00 -7.96
CA LEU A 95 -4.77 -2.51 -9.31
C LEU A 95 -3.59 -2.11 -10.20
N LEU A 96 -3.14 -0.86 -10.17
CA LEU A 96 -1.94 -0.41 -10.90
C LEU A 96 -0.67 -1.12 -10.42
N LEU A 97 -0.55 -1.38 -9.12
CA LEU A 97 0.56 -2.13 -8.55
C LEU A 97 0.65 -3.55 -9.14
N SER A 98 -0.50 -4.20 -9.42
CA SER A 98 -0.51 -5.52 -10.07
C SER A 98 0.12 -5.54 -11.47
N LEU A 99 0.19 -4.39 -12.15
CA LEU A 99 0.82 -4.25 -13.46
C LEU A 99 2.34 -4.09 -13.38
N VAL A 100 2.89 -3.81 -12.20
CA VAL A 100 4.33 -3.52 -12.04
C VAL A 100 5.21 -4.70 -12.47
N PRO A 101 4.95 -5.97 -12.06
CA PRO A 101 5.76 -7.10 -12.54
C PRO A 101 5.74 -7.25 -14.06
N ALA A 102 4.57 -7.06 -14.68
CA ALA A 102 4.42 -7.11 -16.14
C ALA A 102 5.20 -5.98 -16.83
N ALA A 103 5.17 -4.77 -16.27
CA ALA A 103 5.93 -3.63 -16.78
C ALA A 103 7.44 -3.85 -16.66
N MET A 104 7.90 -4.41 -15.53
CA MET A 104 9.32 -4.74 -15.33
C MET A 104 9.79 -5.83 -16.31
N ALA A 105 8.98 -6.87 -16.53
CA ALA A 105 9.28 -7.92 -17.49
C ALA A 105 9.33 -7.38 -18.94
N ALA A 106 8.36 -6.54 -19.32
CA ALA A 106 8.33 -5.91 -20.64
C ALA A 106 9.52 -4.97 -20.89
N ALA A 107 10.02 -4.32 -19.84
CA ALA A 107 11.21 -3.47 -19.88
C ALA A 107 12.54 -4.26 -19.82
N GLY A 108 12.51 -5.58 -19.69
CA GLY A 108 13.71 -6.41 -19.53
C GLY A 108 14.41 -6.26 -18.17
N LEU A 109 13.71 -5.71 -17.17
CA LEU A 109 14.23 -5.47 -15.81
C LEU A 109 13.97 -6.64 -14.85
N ALA A 110 13.12 -7.59 -15.25
CA ALA A 110 12.79 -8.77 -14.47
C ALA A 110 12.48 -9.97 -15.37
N THR A 111 12.73 -11.18 -14.86
CA THR A 111 12.36 -12.44 -15.49
C THR A 111 11.33 -13.14 -14.63
N ILE A 112 10.28 -13.70 -15.24
CA ILE A 112 9.29 -14.51 -14.51
C ILE A 112 9.86 -15.92 -14.35
N ASN A 113 10.14 -16.30 -13.11
CA ASN A 113 10.75 -17.59 -12.78
C ASN A 113 9.81 -18.80 -13.04
N HIS A 114 8.50 -18.55 -13.18
CA HIS A 114 7.46 -19.55 -13.44
C HIS A 114 6.83 -19.37 -14.83
N PRO A 115 7.46 -19.88 -15.91
CA PRO A 115 6.95 -19.74 -17.28
C PRO A 115 5.54 -20.34 -17.49
N GLU A 116 5.12 -21.29 -16.63
CA GLU A 116 3.78 -21.87 -16.59
C GLU A 116 2.68 -20.89 -16.19
N HIS A 117 3.04 -19.73 -15.62
CA HIS A 117 2.13 -18.66 -15.23
C HIS A 117 2.47 -17.43 -16.07
N GLY A 118 2.17 -17.50 -17.37
CA GLY A 118 2.42 -16.38 -18.28
C GLY A 118 2.00 -15.04 -17.68
N VAL A 119 2.77 -13.97 -17.96
CA VAL A 119 2.72 -12.65 -17.32
C VAL A 119 1.30 -12.19 -16.95
N TRP A 120 0.37 -12.28 -17.91
CA TRP A 120 -1.01 -11.83 -17.74
C TRP A 120 -1.82 -12.65 -16.73
N LYS A 121 -1.56 -13.96 -16.63
CA LYS A 121 -2.17 -14.83 -15.64
C LYS A 121 -1.71 -14.46 -14.23
N LEU A 122 -0.41 -14.19 -14.06
CA LEU A 122 0.14 -13.71 -12.78
C LEU A 122 -0.45 -12.36 -12.40
N THR A 123 -0.50 -11.40 -13.34
CA THR A 123 -1.14 -10.09 -13.15
C THR A 123 -2.60 -10.23 -12.70
N ALA A 124 -3.39 -11.07 -13.37
CA ALA A 124 -4.79 -11.31 -13.01
C ALA A 124 -4.93 -11.94 -11.62
N LEU A 125 -4.04 -12.88 -11.27
CA LEU A 125 -4.04 -13.58 -9.99
C LEU A 125 -3.77 -12.63 -8.81
N ILE A 126 -2.80 -11.72 -8.94
CA ILE A 126 -2.48 -10.74 -7.87
C ILE A 126 -3.36 -9.50 -7.90
N GLY A 127 -4.02 -9.22 -9.03
CA GLY A 127 -4.85 -8.04 -9.22
C GLY A 127 -5.94 -7.89 -8.16
N GLY A 128 -6.72 -8.95 -7.90
CA GLY A 128 -7.76 -8.94 -6.87
C GLY A 128 -7.22 -8.65 -5.46
N PRO A 129 -6.30 -9.48 -4.93
CA PRO A 129 -5.70 -9.26 -3.61
C PRO A 129 -5.05 -7.88 -3.45
N LEU A 130 -4.26 -7.42 -4.42
CA LEU A 130 -3.58 -6.13 -4.33
C LEU A 130 -4.57 -4.96 -4.39
N THR A 131 -5.65 -5.07 -5.17
CA THR A 131 -6.74 -4.08 -5.19
C THR A 131 -7.41 -3.97 -3.81
N LEU A 132 -7.73 -5.10 -3.17
CA LEU A 132 -8.34 -5.11 -1.84
C LEU A 132 -7.40 -4.56 -0.76
N LEU A 133 -6.13 -5.00 -0.75
CA LEU A 133 -5.12 -4.51 0.18
C LEU A 133 -4.83 -3.02 -0.04
N GLY A 134 -4.81 -2.56 -1.29
CA GLY A 134 -4.70 -1.15 -1.64
C GLY A 134 -5.89 -0.36 -1.10
N ALA A 135 -7.12 -0.85 -1.26
CA ALA A 135 -8.31 -0.21 -0.73
C ALA A 135 -8.27 -0.08 0.80
N ALA A 136 -7.90 -1.15 1.49
CA ALA A 136 -7.72 -1.16 2.94
C ALA A 136 -6.62 -0.18 3.37
N SER A 137 -5.49 -0.14 2.65
CA SER A 137 -4.37 0.78 2.93
C SER A 137 -4.76 2.24 2.72
N GLY A 138 -5.52 2.54 1.66
CA GLY A 138 -6.06 3.89 1.40
C GLY A 138 -7.02 4.33 2.50
N ALA A 139 -7.97 3.47 2.88
CA ALA A 139 -8.89 3.74 3.98
C ALA A 139 -8.15 3.94 5.32
N ALA A 140 -7.21 3.06 5.64
CA ALA A 140 -6.39 3.15 6.84
C ALA A 140 -5.55 4.44 6.87
N SER A 141 -5.01 4.88 5.73
CA SER A 141 -4.25 6.13 5.63
C SER A 141 -5.10 7.34 6.02
N LEU A 142 -6.37 7.39 5.59
CA LEU A 142 -7.29 8.46 5.99
C LEU A 142 -7.61 8.40 7.48
N LEU A 143 -7.86 7.20 8.02
CA LEU A 143 -8.14 7.01 9.44
C LEU A 143 -6.94 7.46 10.30
N LEU A 144 -5.72 7.07 9.93
CA LEU A 144 -4.49 7.49 10.60
C LEU A 144 -4.30 9.01 10.53
N ALA A 145 -4.58 9.63 9.38
CA ALA A 145 -4.51 11.09 9.23
C ALA A 145 -5.50 11.80 10.18
N ARG A 146 -6.73 11.29 10.28
CA ARG A 146 -7.75 11.82 11.20
C ARG A 146 -7.36 11.63 12.67
N LEU A 147 -6.81 10.46 13.02
CA LEU A 147 -6.31 10.18 14.36
C LEU A 147 -5.16 11.13 14.73
N ALA A 148 -4.13 11.26 13.88
CA ALA A 148 -2.99 12.12 14.15
C ALA A 148 -3.38 13.59 14.42
N ARG A 149 -4.46 14.07 13.80
CA ARG A 149 -5.02 15.39 14.07
C ARG A 149 -5.60 15.51 15.47
N LEU A 150 -6.34 14.48 15.94
CA LEU A 150 -6.91 14.47 17.29
C LEU A 150 -5.83 14.60 18.37
N TRP A 151 -4.67 13.97 18.17
CA TRP A 151 -3.54 14.03 19.12
C TRP A 151 -2.76 15.35 19.08
N ARG A 152 -2.74 16.06 17.94
CA ARG A 152 -2.05 17.35 17.84
C ARG A 152 -2.67 18.43 18.72
N THR A 153 -3.99 18.46 18.84
CA THR A 153 -4.73 19.45 19.65
C THR A 153 -4.34 19.45 21.14
N PRO A 154 -4.39 18.33 21.87
CA PRO A 154 -4.00 18.28 23.28
C PRO A 154 -2.48 18.41 23.48
N LEU A 155 -1.64 17.89 22.58
CA LEU A 155 -0.18 18.06 22.66
C LEU A 155 0.23 19.54 22.58
N LEU A 156 -0.41 20.32 21.71
CA LEU A 156 -0.17 21.75 21.61
C LEU A 156 -0.68 22.52 22.84
N GLN A 157 -1.76 22.06 23.47
CA GLN A 157 -2.24 22.66 24.72
C GLN A 157 -1.30 22.39 25.89
N LEU A 158 -0.76 21.17 26.00
CA LEU A 158 0.24 20.81 27.02
C LEU A 158 1.54 21.61 26.86
N LEU A 159 2.03 21.74 25.63
CA LEU A 159 3.25 22.52 25.32
C LEU A 159 3.05 24.03 25.49
N ALA A 160 1.81 24.53 25.48
CA ALA A 160 1.50 25.94 25.71
C ALA A 160 1.19 26.26 27.18
N SER A 161 1.12 25.24 28.04
CA SER A 161 0.90 25.37 29.48
C SER A 161 2.19 25.33 30.32
N GLU A 162 3.35 25.20 29.67
CA GLU A 162 4.69 25.39 30.23
C GLU A 162 5.23 26.79 29.90
#